data_AF-A0A8J8K9W6-F1
#
_entry.id   AF-A0A8J8K9W6-F1
#
_cell.length_a   1.000
_cell.length_b   1.000
_cell.length_c   1.000
_cell.angle_alpha   90.00
_cell.angle_beta   90.00
_cell.angle_gamma   90.00
#
_symmetry.space_group_name_H-M   'P 1'
#
loop_
_entity.id
_entity.type
_entity.pdbx_description
1 polymer ?
#
loop_
_entity_poly.entity_id
_entity_poly.type
_entity_poly.pdbx_seq_one_letter_code
_entity_poly.pdbx_strand_id
1 'polypeptide(L)'
;MKNFVGTNDYYPKNLGSISYSDNSNEDWQNYRKSIIESRTKSQDDFEKYLNIFSSGGLLIGLTILGKLVETANDYEFEYFVSTGSVLFVVSILSNVFSHYKAISNDDKTISEIDVQDVAILIKIDKRNKTINKMNIVSLSAIILGSSLLILFLILNI
;
A
#
# COMPACT_ATOMS: atom_id res chain seq x y z
N MET A 1 -41.11 18.76 29.42
CA MET A 1 -40.23 17.90 28.58
C MET A 1 -38.81 18.05 29.11
N LYS A 2 -38.14 16.95 29.44
CA LYS A 2 -36.78 16.97 30.03
C LYS A 2 -35.78 17.42 28.97
N ASN A 3 -35.04 18.49 29.24
CA ASN A 3 -33.90 18.90 28.43
C ASN A 3 -32.76 17.89 28.66
N PHE A 4 -32.28 17.29 27.58
CA PHE A 4 -31.11 16.43 27.62
C PHE A 4 -29.87 17.32 27.77
N VAL A 5 -29.14 17.16 28.88
CA VAL A 5 -27.84 17.80 29.11
C VAL A 5 -26.79 16.74 28.77
N GLY A 6 -26.27 16.77 27.55
CA GLY A 6 -25.07 16.01 27.19
C GLY A 6 -23.84 16.79 27.66
N THR A 7 -23.00 16.17 28.49
CA THR A 7 -21.73 16.76 28.93
C THR A 7 -20.73 16.74 27.76
N ASN A 8 -20.09 17.88 27.52
CA ASN A 8 -19.21 18.11 26.38
C ASN A 8 -17.78 17.66 26.69
N ASP A 9 -17.60 16.36 26.97
CA ASP A 9 -16.32 15.81 27.44
C ASP A 9 -15.37 15.38 26.29
N TYR A 10 -15.73 15.67 25.03
CA TYR A 10 -14.97 15.26 23.84
C TYR A 10 -14.14 16.37 23.18
N TYR A 11 -14.22 17.62 23.67
CA TYR A 11 -13.42 18.73 23.14
C TYR A 11 -12.21 19.01 24.05
N PRO A 12 -10.99 19.15 23.49
CA PRO A 12 -9.84 19.60 24.27
C PRO A 12 -10.11 20.99 24.85
N LYS A 13 -9.83 21.17 26.15
CA LYS A 13 -10.18 22.34 26.98
C LYS A 13 -9.64 23.70 26.52
N ASN A 14 -8.86 23.76 25.42
CA ASN A 14 -8.21 24.98 24.92
C ASN A 14 -8.67 25.36 23.49
N LEU A 15 -9.93 25.15 23.12
CA LEU A 15 -10.48 25.71 21.86
C LEU A 15 -10.72 27.23 21.92
N GLY A 16 -10.67 27.84 23.10
CA GLY A 16 -10.97 29.26 23.32
C GLY A 16 -9.91 30.26 22.83
N SER A 17 -8.85 29.82 22.13
CA SER A 17 -7.82 30.72 21.60
C SER A 17 -7.43 30.46 20.15
N ILE A 18 -8.21 29.68 19.39
CA ILE A 18 -7.99 29.54 17.95
C ILE A 18 -9.03 30.40 17.24
N SER A 19 -8.60 31.62 16.91
CA SER A 19 -9.28 32.45 15.91
C SER A 19 -9.13 31.76 14.56
N TYR A 20 -10.16 31.09 14.07
CA TYR A 20 -10.19 30.68 12.67
C TYR A 20 -10.20 31.96 11.82
N SER A 21 -9.11 32.22 11.10
CA SER A 21 -9.13 33.21 10.02
C SER A 21 -10.09 32.71 8.93
N ASP A 22 -10.61 33.62 8.11
CA ASP A 22 -11.39 33.31 6.90
C ASP A 22 -10.67 32.37 5.89
N ASN A 23 -9.44 31.91 6.20
CA ASN A 23 -8.61 30.98 5.42
C ASN A 23 -8.99 29.49 5.58
N SER A 24 -9.98 29.13 6.40
CA SER A 24 -10.35 27.71 6.60
C SER A 24 -10.75 26.99 5.32
N ASN A 25 -11.37 27.70 4.36
CA ASN A 25 -11.72 27.14 3.05
C ASN A 25 -10.44 26.89 2.21
N GLU A 26 -9.46 27.79 2.27
CA GLU A 26 -8.19 27.63 1.57
C GLU A 26 -7.41 26.40 2.09
N ASP A 27 -7.38 26.18 3.40
CA ASP A 27 -6.74 25.02 4.02
C ASP A 27 -7.38 23.70 3.57
N TRP A 28 -8.71 23.62 3.53
CA TRP A 28 -9.41 22.43 3.03
C TRP A 28 -9.18 22.20 1.53
N GLN A 29 -9.14 23.26 0.72
CA GLN A 29 -8.83 23.15 -0.72
C GLN A 29 -7.39 22.69 -0.95
N ASN A 30 -6.43 23.23 -0.21
CA ASN A 30 -5.02 22.83 -0.27
C ASN A 30 -4.86 21.37 0.17
N TYR A 31 -5.55 20.95 1.23
CA TYR A 31 -5.53 19.57 1.67
C TYR A 31 -6.14 18.63 0.62
N ARG A 32 -7.31 18.97 0.07
CA ARG A 32 -7.95 18.22 -1.02
C ARG A 32 -7.02 18.05 -2.23
N LYS A 33 -6.32 19.13 -2.62
CA LYS A 33 -5.34 19.09 -3.71
C LYS A 33 -4.21 18.11 -3.43
N SER A 34 -3.67 18.09 -2.21
CA SER A 34 -2.61 17.15 -1.82
C SER A 34 -3.05 15.68 -1.90
N ILE A 35 -4.31 15.39 -1.56
CA ILE A 35 -4.86 14.03 -1.68
C ILE A 35 -5.08 13.65 -3.15
N ILE A 36 -5.51 14.58 -3.99
CA ILE A 36 -5.63 14.34 -5.45
C ILE A 36 -4.25 14.05 -6.06
N GLU A 37 -3.21 14.79 -5.69
CA GLU A 37 -1.84 14.55 -6.14
C GLU A 37 -1.34 13.14 -5.71
N SER A 38 -1.60 12.75 -4.45
CA SER A 38 -1.31 11.40 -3.94
C SER A 38 -2.04 10.31 -4.74
N ARG A 39 -3.33 10.52 -5.01
CA ARG A 39 -4.18 9.60 -5.76
C ARG A 39 -3.67 9.40 -7.19
N THR A 40 -3.37 10.50 -7.90
CA THR A 40 -2.84 10.47 -9.26
C THR A 40 -1.54 9.69 -9.31
N LYS A 41 -0.61 9.97 -8.39
CA LYS A 41 0.65 9.22 -8.30
C LYS A 41 0.42 7.72 -8.07
N SER A 42 -0.49 7.37 -7.15
CA SER A 42 -0.83 5.97 -6.87
C SER A 42 -1.44 5.27 -8.09
N GLN A 43 -2.22 6.00 -8.89
CA GLN A 43 -2.79 5.51 -10.14
C GLN A 43 -1.72 5.30 -11.23
N ASP A 44 -0.82 6.26 -11.43
CA ASP A 44 0.29 6.15 -12.37
C ASP A 44 1.16 4.93 -12.04
N ASP A 45 1.49 4.73 -10.76
CA ASP A 45 2.28 3.57 -10.30
C ASP A 45 1.50 2.26 -10.51
N PHE A 46 0.22 2.21 -10.17
CA PHE A 46 -0.64 1.03 -10.40
C PHE A 46 -0.69 0.64 -11.88
N GLU A 47 -0.95 1.59 -12.77
CA GLU A 47 -1.03 1.37 -14.21
C GLU A 47 0.32 0.93 -14.78
N LYS A 48 1.42 1.54 -14.34
CA LYS A 48 2.78 1.11 -14.69
C LYS A 48 3.04 -0.35 -14.33
N TYR A 49 2.72 -0.76 -13.11
CA TYR A 49 2.92 -2.15 -12.69
C TYR A 49 2.01 -3.12 -13.45
N LEU A 50 0.74 -2.77 -13.63
CA LEU A 50 -0.21 -3.59 -14.37
C LEU A 50 0.22 -3.77 -15.83
N ASN A 51 0.76 -2.72 -16.47
CA ASN A 51 1.30 -2.78 -17.82
C ASN A 51 2.55 -3.66 -17.91
N ILE A 52 3.46 -3.61 -16.93
CA ILE A 52 4.62 -4.50 -16.87
C ILE A 52 4.16 -5.97 -16.80
N PHE A 53 3.14 -6.29 -15.99
CA PHE A 53 2.64 -7.66 -15.91
C PHE A 53 1.87 -8.09 -17.16
N SER A 54 1.04 -7.20 -17.71
CA SER A 54 0.23 -7.47 -18.90
C SER A 54 1.06 -7.60 -20.18
N SER A 55 2.19 -6.88 -20.27
CA SER A 55 3.15 -6.96 -21.39
C SER A 55 4.06 -8.18 -21.36
N GLY A 56 3.89 -9.09 -20.39
CA GLY A 56 4.68 -10.32 -20.28
C GLY A 56 5.91 -10.22 -19.37
N GLY A 57 6.06 -9.15 -18.57
CA GLY A 57 7.15 -9.04 -17.59
C GLY A 57 7.19 -10.21 -16.60
N LEU A 58 6.03 -10.79 -16.27
CA LEU A 58 5.93 -11.99 -15.43
C LEU A 58 6.50 -13.24 -16.14
N LEU A 59 6.23 -13.37 -17.44
CA LEU A 59 6.78 -14.44 -18.30
C LEU A 59 8.30 -14.36 -18.41
N ILE A 60 8.86 -13.16 -18.53
CA ILE A 60 10.33 -12.95 -18.55
C ILE A 60 10.94 -13.39 -17.22
N GLY A 61 10.34 -13.01 -16.09
CA GLY A 61 10.81 -13.43 -14.76
C GLY A 61 10.79 -14.95 -14.58
N LEU A 62 9.70 -15.60 -14.99
CA LEU A 62 9.58 -17.07 -14.97
C LEU A 62 10.60 -17.75 -15.90
N THR A 63 10.90 -17.15 -17.05
CA THR A 63 11.89 -17.69 -18.01
C THR A 63 13.31 -17.63 -17.44
N ILE A 64 13.68 -16.52 -16.80
CA ILE A 64 14.98 -16.38 -16.14
C ILE A 64 15.11 -17.38 -15.00
N LEU A 65 14.05 -17.54 -14.21
CA LEU A 65 14.00 -18.55 -13.15
C LEU A 65 14.15 -19.97 -13.71
N GLY A 66 13.45 -20.30 -14.80
CA GLY A 66 13.57 -21.61 -15.47
C GLY A 66 15.00 -21.92 -15.87
N LYS A 67 15.69 -20.96 -16.50
CA LYS A 67 17.12 -21.12 -16.88
C LYS A 67 18.05 -21.27 -15.69
N LEU A 68 17.78 -20.56 -14.59
CA LEU A 68 18.56 -20.69 -13.35
C LEU A 68 18.42 -22.09 -12.77
N VAL A 69 17.22 -22.67 -12.81
CA VAL A 69 16.95 -24.03 -12.36
C VAL A 69 17.60 -25.07 -13.27
N GLU A 70 17.55 -24.88 -14.59
CA GLU A 70 18.21 -25.78 -15.57
C GLU A 70 19.74 -25.88 -15.39
N THR A 71 20.37 -24.90 -14.74
CA THR A 71 21.82 -24.88 -14.49
C THR A 71 22.22 -25.69 -13.25
N ALA A 72 21.28 -26.08 -12.39
CA ALA A 72 21.54 -26.89 -11.21
C ALA A 72 21.84 -28.35 -11.61
N ASN A 73 22.97 -28.90 -11.13
CA ASN A 73 23.42 -30.25 -11.52
C ASN A 73 22.65 -31.37 -10.79
N ASP A 74 22.26 -31.13 -9.55
CA ASP A 74 21.40 -31.99 -8.74
C ASP A 74 20.16 -31.19 -8.32
N TYR A 75 18.99 -31.82 -8.33
CA TYR A 75 17.70 -31.18 -7.98
C TYR A 75 17.35 -31.36 -6.51
N GLU A 76 18.35 -31.31 -5.62
CA GLU A 76 18.07 -31.29 -4.19
C GLU A 76 17.50 -29.91 -3.80
N PHE A 77 16.66 -29.86 -2.76
CA PHE A 77 16.09 -28.60 -2.27
C PHE A 77 15.17 -27.83 -3.25
N GLU A 78 14.48 -28.52 -4.17
CA GLU A 78 13.48 -27.94 -5.10
C GLU A 78 12.39 -27.09 -4.41
N TYR A 79 12.10 -27.38 -3.14
CA TYR A 79 11.16 -26.62 -2.32
C TYR A 79 11.59 -25.16 -2.12
N PHE A 80 12.88 -24.84 -2.12
CA PHE A 80 13.37 -23.45 -2.05
C PHE A 80 13.02 -22.66 -3.30
N VAL A 81 13.12 -23.28 -4.47
CA VAL A 81 12.71 -22.68 -5.74
C VAL A 81 11.21 -22.45 -5.75
N SER A 82 10.43 -23.50 -5.45
CA SER A 82 8.96 -23.40 -5.46
C SER A 82 8.46 -22.35 -4.46
N THR A 83 8.97 -22.37 -3.22
CA THR A 83 8.56 -21.43 -2.18
C THR A 83 9.03 -20.01 -2.49
N GLY A 84 10.27 -19.84 -2.97
CA GLY A 84 10.80 -18.54 -3.36
C GLY A 84 9.99 -17.91 -4.50
N SER A 85 9.61 -18.72 -5.49
CA SER A 85 8.78 -18.29 -6.62
C SER A 85 7.39 -17.84 -6.18
N VAL A 86 6.74 -18.61 -5.28
CA VAL A 86 5.44 -18.23 -4.70
C VAL A 86 5.57 -16.91 -3.93
N LEU A 87 6.64 -16.71 -3.16
CA LEU A 87 6.88 -15.45 -2.45
C LEU A 87 7.05 -14.25 -3.40
N PHE A 88 7.70 -14.42 -4.55
CA PHE A 88 7.77 -13.36 -5.56
C PHE A 88 6.38 -13.00 -6.12
N VAL A 89 5.55 -13.99 -6.42
CA VAL A 89 4.17 -13.77 -6.87
C VAL A 89 3.36 -13.04 -5.79
N VAL A 90 3.43 -13.50 -4.54
CA VAL A 90 2.76 -12.84 -3.41
C VAL A 90 3.25 -11.40 -3.24
N SER A 91 4.55 -11.16 -3.36
CA SER A 91 5.10 -9.81 -3.23
C SER A 91 4.59 -8.85 -4.30
N ILE A 92 4.63 -9.31 -5.56
CA ILE A 92 4.12 -8.58 -6.72
C ILE A 92 2.65 -8.22 -6.53
N LEU A 93 1.82 -9.22 -6.23
CA LEU A 93 0.38 -9.03 -6.08
C LEU A 93 0.04 -8.12 -4.90
N SER A 94 0.74 -8.29 -3.77
CA SER A 94 0.56 -7.43 -2.59
C SER A 94 0.93 -5.98 -2.88
N ASN A 95 1.97 -5.74 -3.68
CA ASN A 95 2.37 -4.40 -4.11
C ASN A 95 1.31 -3.76 -5.03
N VAL A 96 0.89 -4.45 -6.09
CA VAL A 96 -0.14 -3.94 -7.00
C VAL A 96 -1.45 -3.65 -6.25
N PHE A 97 -1.86 -4.55 -5.35
CA PHE A 97 -3.08 -4.37 -4.59
C PHE A 97 -2.97 -3.22 -3.56
N SER A 98 -1.79 -2.98 -2.97
CA SER A 98 -1.63 -1.87 -2.03
C SER A 98 -1.81 -0.52 -2.72
N HIS A 99 -1.32 -0.36 -3.95
CA HIS A 99 -1.57 0.82 -4.79
C HIS A 99 -3.04 0.97 -5.19
N TYR A 100 -3.69 -0.10 -5.65
CA TYR A 100 -5.13 -0.09 -5.92
C TYR A 100 -5.95 0.36 -4.70
N LYS A 101 -5.58 -0.15 -3.52
CA LYS A 101 -6.22 0.21 -2.26
C LYS A 101 -5.93 1.65 -1.84
N ALA A 102 -4.75 2.17 -2.12
CA ALA A 102 -4.41 3.57 -1.90
C ALA A 102 -5.32 4.51 -2.70
N ILE A 103 -5.53 4.23 -3.98
CA ILE A 103 -6.46 4.98 -4.85
C ILE A 103 -7.87 4.99 -4.26
N SER A 104 -8.41 3.80 -3.90
CA SER A 104 -9.74 3.69 -3.31
C SER A 104 -9.86 4.41 -1.96
N ASN A 105 -8.78 4.43 -1.17
CA ASN A 105 -8.74 5.13 0.10
C ASN A 105 -8.71 6.65 -0.08
N ASP A 106 -7.96 7.14 -1.08
CA ASP A 106 -7.87 8.55 -1.43
C ASP A 106 -9.20 9.07 -2.00
N ASP A 107 -9.91 8.28 -2.83
CA ASP A 107 -11.27 8.59 -3.29
C ASP A 107 -12.23 8.82 -2.10
N LYS A 108 -12.17 7.93 -1.09
CA LYS A 108 -12.96 8.09 0.13
C LYS A 108 -12.53 9.34 0.90
N THR A 109 -11.23 9.59 1.02
CA THR A 109 -10.71 10.79 1.70
C THR A 109 -11.22 12.06 1.02
N ILE A 110 -11.22 12.14 -0.31
CA ILE A 110 -11.76 13.29 -1.04
C ILE A 110 -13.24 13.50 -0.70
N SER A 111 -14.05 12.44 -0.71
CA SER A 111 -15.48 12.55 -0.35
C SER A 111 -15.69 12.99 1.11
N GLU A 112 -14.79 12.63 2.02
CA GLU A 112 -14.83 13.01 3.43
C GLU A 112 -14.36 14.46 3.66
N ILE A 113 -13.44 14.97 2.83
CA ILE A 113 -13.07 16.39 2.80
C ILE A 113 -14.25 17.23 2.32
N ASP A 114 -14.95 16.79 1.27
CA ASP A 114 -16.07 17.54 0.68
C ASP A 114 -17.24 17.71 1.68
N VAL A 115 -17.37 16.80 2.66
CA VAL A 115 -18.36 16.90 3.76
C VAL A 115 -17.77 17.38 5.09
N GLN A 116 -16.49 17.79 5.11
CA GLN A 116 -15.75 18.26 6.30
C GLN A 116 -15.86 17.31 7.51
N ASP A 117 -15.64 16.01 7.29
CA ASP A 117 -15.70 15.01 8.35
C ASP A 117 -14.62 15.24 9.43
N VAL A 118 -15.06 15.49 10.66
CA VAL A 118 -14.20 15.74 11.82
C VAL A 118 -13.30 14.56 12.19
N ALA A 119 -13.65 13.33 11.80
CA ALA A 119 -12.88 12.12 12.07
C ALA A 119 -11.92 11.74 10.94
N ILE A 120 -11.76 12.58 9.91
CA ILE A 120 -11.01 12.24 8.69
C ILE A 120 -9.57 11.78 8.97
N LEU A 121 -8.85 12.45 9.88
CA LEU A 121 -7.47 12.12 10.22
C LEU A 121 -7.34 10.71 10.82
N ILE A 122 -8.27 10.32 11.69
CA ILE A 122 -8.28 8.97 12.31
C ILE A 122 -8.56 7.91 11.24
N LYS A 123 -9.50 8.19 10.34
CA LYS A 123 -9.84 7.27 9.25
C LYS A 123 -8.69 7.11 8.27
N ILE A 124 -7.97 8.18 7.94
CA ILE A 124 -6.77 8.15 7.08
C ILE A 124 -5.68 7.30 7.74
N ASP A 125 -5.37 7.53 9.01
CA ASP A 125 -4.36 6.75 9.73
C ASP A 125 -4.67 5.25 9.71
N LYS A 126 -5.94 4.86 9.96
CA LYS A 126 -6.37 3.45 9.88
C LYS A 126 -6.19 2.85 8.48
N ARG A 127 -6.51 3.61 7.44
CA ARG A 127 -6.32 3.23 6.03
C ARG A 127 -4.85 3.06 5.69
N ASN A 128 -4.02 4.01 6.08
CA ASN A 128 -2.57 3.99 5.87
C ASN A 128 -1.89 2.84 6.60
N LYS A 129 -2.29 2.52 7.84
CA LYS A 129 -1.82 1.32 8.55
C LYS A 129 -2.10 0.04 7.79
N THR A 130 -3.24 -0.02 7.10
CA THR A 130 -3.59 -1.19 6.30
C THR A 130 -2.70 -1.30 5.07
N ILE A 131 -2.49 -0.20 4.33
CA ILE A 131 -1.55 -0.15 3.19
C ILE A 131 -0.13 -0.51 3.64
N ASN A 132 0.32 0.05 4.76
CA ASN A 132 1.65 -0.21 5.30
C ASN A 132 1.87 -1.69 5.62
N LYS A 133 0.87 -2.38 6.19
CA LYS A 133 0.94 -3.84 6.39
C LYS A 133 1.13 -4.60 5.08
N MET A 134 0.44 -4.19 4.01
CA MET A 134 0.58 -4.82 2.69
C MET A 134 1.96 -4.58 2.07
N ASN A 135 2.51 -3.37 2.24
CA ASN A 135 3.85 -3.03 1.80
C ASN A 135 4.91 -3.82 2.58
N ILE A 136 4.74 -3.99 3.90
CA ILE A 136 5.61 -4.84 4.72
C ILE A 136 5.56 -6.29 4.24
N VAL A 137 4.37 -6.85 4.01
CA VAL A 137 4.22 -8.21 3.46
C VAL A 137 4.94 -8.35 2.12
N SER A 138 4.77 -7.37 1.22
CA SER A 138 5.44 -7.35 -0.08
C SER A 138 6.97 -7.32 0.06
N LEU A 139 7.49 -6.43 0.90
CA LEU A 139 8.92 -6.30 1.17
C LEU A 139 9.51 -7.57 1.78
N SER A 140 8.87 -8.11 2.82
CA SER A 140 9.30 -9.35 3.46
C SER A 140 9.29 -10.53 2.49
N ALA A 141 8.28 -10.63 1.62
CA ALA A 141 8.20 -11.69 0.62
C ALA A 141 9.31 -11.59 -0.43
N ILE A 142 9.67 -10.40 -0.92
CA ILE A 142 10.83 -10.23 -1.82
C ILE A 142 12.13 -10.65 -1.15
N ILE A 143 12.36 -10.19 0.09
CA ILE A 143 13.59 -10.50 0.82
C ILE A 143 13.72 -12.01 1.02
N LEU A 144 12.68 -12.65 1.58
CA LEU A 144 12.68 -14.09 1.84
C LEU A 144 12.75 -14.91 0.55
N GLY A 145 12.00 -14.53 -0.49
CA GLY A 145 12.00 -15.22 -1.78
C GLY A 145 13.37 -15.17 -2.45
N SER A 146 14.03 -14.00 -2.42
CA SER A 146 15.39 -13.84 -2.94
C SER A 146 16.41 -14.67 -2.16
N SER A 147 16.32 -14.67 -0.82
CA SER A 147 17.21 -15.48 0.02
C SER A 147 17.07 -16.97 -0.24
N LEU A 148 15.85 -17.48 -0.46
CA LEU A 148 15.62 -18.89 -0.79
C LEU A 148 16.22 -19.27 -2.14
N LEU A 149 16.08 -18.44 -3.18
CA LEU A 149 16.68 -18.71 -4.48
C LEU A 149 18.22 -18.70 -4.43
N ILE A 150 18.80 -17.74 -3.70
CA ILE A 150 20.25 -17.68 -3.50
C ILE A 150 20.73 -18.94 -2.78
N LEU A 151 20.02 -19.36 -1.71
CA LEU A 151 20.38 -20.56 -0.96
C LEU A 151 20.27 -21.82 -1.83
N PHE A 152 19.23 -21.93 -2.66
CA PHE A 152 19.09 -23.02 -3.63
C PHE A 152 20.29 -23.10 -4.57
N LEU A 153 20.71 -21.97 -5.13
CA LEU A 153 21.86 -21.92 -6.04
C LEU A 153 23.16 -22.33 -5.34
N ILE A 154 23.40 -21.85 -4.12
CA ILE A 154 24.62 -22.19 -3.36
C ILE A 154 24.69 -23.69 -3.05
N LEU A 155 23.56 -24.33 -2.78
CA LEU A 155 23.53 -25.75 -2.41
C LEU A 155 23.56 -26.71 -3.61
N ASN A 156 23.20 -26.24 -4.81
CA ASN A 156 23.08 -27.08 -6.00
C ASN A 156 24.08 -26.71 -7.14
N ILE A 157 25.00 -25.78 -6.87
CA ILE A 157 26.21 -25.52 -7.67
C ILE A 157 27.37 -26.29 -7.05
#